data_AF-A0A0G1P9C3-F1
#
_entry.id   AF-A0A0G1P9C3-F1
#
_cell.length_a   1.000
_cell.length_b   1.000
_cell.length_c   1.000
_cell.angle_alpha   90.00
_cell.angle_beta   90.00
_cell.angle_gamma   90.00
#
_symmetry.space_group_name_H-M   'P 1'
#
loop_
_entity.id
_entity.type
_entity.pdbx_description
1 polymer ?
#
loop_
_entity_poly.entity_id
_entity_poly.type
_entity_poly.pdbx_seq_one_letter_code
_entity_poly.pdbx_strand_id
1 'polypeptide(L)'
;MSKRAKFVLVAIISGLSLWLTTFASVDFRFGLVMAVSAVVYILSVWVLFDDLKGIEWFTLMVLPVSFSLGSGIFANFLPAAIPSMFGRTIGYESSLFLASVLKVVYFLFYMVGIYGILLVENIFSVASIRTIQLFRAARSANFVFSLVTLLFFYTMALSLKVPFWSVMGLSFVASFIISYVNFWSVDLKSTQYEQVIRYAVGVSWIVALVGAVLSFWPVKPFMGGLMMTSAIYALMGVLEQRLSNRVYLEGLMEYLVSVVIIFIIGFLTTSWLG
;
A
#
# COMPACT_ATOMS: atom_id res chain seq x y z
N MET A 1 0.65 -29.33 -8.39
CA MET A 1 -0.03 -28.42 -7.43
C MET A 1 -0.97 -27.50 -8.21
N SER A 2 -2.18 -27.24 -7.71
CA SER A 2 -3.07 -26.24 -8.31
C SER A 2 -2.47 -24.83 -8.19
N LYS A 3 -2.74 -23.91 -9.14
CA LYS A 3 -2.24 -22.52 -9.07
C LYS A 3 -2.59 -21.85 -7.72
N ARG A 4 -3.79 -22.12 -7.19
CA ARG A 4 -4.24 -21.63 -5.87
C ARG A 4 -3.38 -22.16 -4.72
N ALA A 5 -2.98 -23.43 -4.75
CA ALA A 5 -2.08 -24.00 -3.73
C ALA A 5 -0.69 -23.35 -3.79
N LYS A 6 -0.19 -23.01 -5.00
CA LYS A 6 1.06 -22.26 -5.15
C LYS A 6 0.95 -20.85 -4.55
N PHE A 7 -0.16 -20.13 -4.75
CA PHE A 7 -0.38 -18.81 -4.14
C PHE A 7 -0.41 -18.87 -2.61
N VAL A 8 -1.09 -19.87 -2.04
CA VAL A 8 -1.10 -20.07 -0.57
C VAL A 8 0.31 -20.35 -0.05
N LEU A 9 1.08 -21.19 -0.75
CA LEU A 9 2.46 -21.48 -0.39
C LEU A 9 3.32 -20.21 -0.40
N VAL A 10 3.22 -19.38 -1.46
CA VAL A 10 3.96 -18.11 -1.53
C VAL A 10 3.54 -17.16 -0.42
N ALA A 11 2.25 -17.06 -0.11
CA ALA A 11 1.76 -16.22 0.99
C ALA A 11 2.33 -16.67 2.35
N ILE A 12 2.33 -17.98 2.62
CA ILE A 12 2.88 -18.54 3.86
C ILE A 12 4.39 -18.28 3.93
N ILE A 13 5.16 -18.62 2.88
CA ILE A 13 6.61 -18.40 2.86
C ILE A 13 6.92 -16.92 3.06
N SER A 14 6.28 -16.03 2.29
CA SER A 14 6.51 -14.60 2.38
C SER A 14 6.15 -14.05 3.77
N GLY A 15 5.05 -14.53 4.35
CA GLY A 15 4.62 -14.12 5.68
C GLY A 15 5.56 -14.58 6.79
N LEU A 16 6.03 -15.83 6.72
CA LEU A 16 7.02 -16.36 7.67
C LEU A 16 8.36 -15.64 7.52
N SER A 17 8.84 -15.41 6.29
CA SER A 17 10.07 -14.66 6.05
C SER A 17 10.00 -13.25 6.63
N LEU A 18 8.88 -12.53 6.43
CA LEU A 18 8.68 -11.19 6.97
C LEU A 18 8.50 -11.19 8.49
N TRP A 19 7.89 -12.24 9.06
CA TRP A 19 7.80 -12.39 10.51
C TRP A 19 9.18 -12.62 11.14
N LEU A 20 10.03 -13.43 10.52
CA LEU A 20 11.39 -13.70 10.99
C LEU A 20 12.26 -12.43 11.06
N THR A 21 12.02 -11.42 10.21
CA THR A 21 12.78 -10.17 10.28
C THR A 21 12.55 -9.40 11.58
N THR A 22 11.45 -9.66 12.30
CA THR A 22 11.16 -8.99 13.58
C THR A 22 12.08 -9.42 14.71
N PHE A 23 12.68 -10.61 14.62
CA PHE A 23 13.63 -11.12 15.61
C PHE A 23 15.05 -10.61 15.40
N ALA A 24 15.36 -10.06 14.23
CA ALA A 24 16.68 -9.50 13.93
C ALA A 24 16.93 -8.18 14.68
N SER A 25 18.21 -7.83 14.87
CA SER A 25 18.61 -6.54 15.43
C SER A 25 18.25 -5.39 14.50
N VAL A 26 18.01 -4.21 15.06
CA VAL A 26 17.45 -3.05 14.36
C VAL A 26 18.28 -2.64 13.14
N ASP A 27 19.61 -2.73 13.22
CA ASP A 27 20.52 -2.31 12.15
C ASP A 27 20.32 -3.14 10.86
N PHE A 28 20.02 -4.42 10.99
CA PHE A 28 19.84 -5.31 9.83
C PHE A 28 18.38 -5.41 9.36
N ARG A 29 17.40 -4.90 10.13
CA ARG A 29 15.96 -5.05 9.80
C ARG A 29 15.62 -4.47 8.44
N PHE A 30 16.12 -3.28 8.12
CA PHE A 30 15.85 -2.66 6.82
C PHE A 30 16.41 -3.50 5.66
N GLY A 31 17.65 -3.97 5.78
CA GLY A 31 18.28 -4.87 4.81
C GLY A 31 17.51 -6.19 4.63
N LEU A 32 17.06 -6.79 5.73
CA LEU A 32 16.27 -8.03 5.69
C LEU A 32 14.90 -7.83 5.05
N VAL A 33 14.21 -6.72 5.33
CA VAL A 33 12.92 -6.41 4.67
C VAL A 33 13.09 -6.23 3.16
N MET A 34 14.17 -5.58 2.73
CA MET A 34 14.50 -5.49 1.30
C MET A 34 14.78 -6.87 0.69
N ALA A 35 15.53 -7.73 1.39
CA ALA A 35 15.78 -9.10 0.95
C ALA A 35 14.50 -9.92 0.85
N VAL A 36 13.59 -9.81 1.83
CA VAL A 36 12.27 -10.46 1.78
C VAL A 36 11.46 -9.95 0.59
N SER A 37 11.46 -8.65 0.34
CA SER A 37 10.76 -8.05 -0.82
C SER A 37 11.32 -8.58 -2.15
N ALA A 38 12.63 -8.76 -2.26
CA ALA A 38 13.27 -9.40 -3.41
C ALA A 38 12.90 -10.89 -3.55
N VAL A 39 12.79 -11.62 -2.44
CA VAL A 39 12.29 -13.01 -2.44
C VAL A 39 10.83 -13.04 -2.90
N VAL A 40 9.98 -12.10 -2.46
CA VAL A 40 8.58 -11.99 -2.93
C VAL A 40 8.53 -11.75 -4.42
N TYR A 41 9.42 -10.93 -4.99
CA TYR A 41 9.53 -10.78 -6.45
C TYR A 41 9.77 -12.13 -7.14
N ILE A 42 10.82 -12.85 -6.70
CA ILE A 42 11.20 -14.15 -7.29
C ILE A 42 10.05 -15.17 -7.17
N LEU A 43 9.41 -15.25 -6.00
CA LEU A 43 8.29 -16.16 -5.77
C LEU A 43 7.06 -15.79 -6.61
N SER A 44 6.76 -14.50 -6.75
CA SER A 44 5.62 -14.01 -7.55
C SER A 44 5.83 -14.33 -9.02
N VAL A 45 7.03 -14.08 -9.55
CA VAL A 45 7.44 -14.46 -10.90
C VAL A 45 7.32 -15.97 -11.10
N TRP A 46 7.80 -16.78 -10.16
CA TRP A 46 7.73 -18.24 -10.27
C TRP A 46 6.30 -18.77 -10.39
N VAL A 47 5.33 -18.17 -9.68
CA VAL A 47 3.94 -18.65 -9.75
C VAL A 47 3.19 -18.11 -10.98
N LEU A 48 3.54 -16.92 -11.45
CA LEU A 48 2.87 -16.25 -12.59
C LEU A 48 3.58 -16.48 -13.94
N PHE A 49 4.72 -17.18 -13.96
CA PHE A 49 5.60 -17.33 -15.12
C PHE A 49 4.87 -17.70 -16.43
N ASP A 50 3.92 -18.62 -16.36
CA ASP A 50 3.21 -19.14 -17.54
C ASP A 50 2.35 -18.08 -18.25
N ASP A 51 1.90 -17.05 -17.53
CA ASP A 51 0.93 -16.08 -18.02
C ASP A 51 1.59 -14.72 -18.39
N LEU A 52 2.83 -14.45 -17.96
CA LEU A 52 3.51 -13.14 -18.09
C LEU A 52 4.05 -12.85 -19.50
N LYS A 53 3.70 -11.69 -20.09
CA LYS A 53 4.24 -11.23 -21.38
C LYS A 53 4.73 -9.78 -21.37
N GLY A 54 5.95 -9.55 -21.88
CA GLY A 54 6.48 -8.21 -22.17
C GLY A 54 6.52 -7.28 -20.96
N ILE A 55 5.80 -6.16 -21.03
CA ILE A 55 5.77 -5.12 -19.98
C ILE A 55 5.13 -5.58 -18.66
N GLU A 56 4.32 -6.65 -18.71
CA GLU A 56 3.66 -7.25 -17.54
C GLU A 56 4.65 -7.75 -16.48
N TRP A 57 5.86 -8.13 -16.91
CA TRP A 57 6.96 -8.52 -16.02
C TRP A 57 7.30 -7.43 -15.00
N PHE A 58 7.19 -6.17 -15.41
CA PHE A 58 7.43 -5.04 -14.54
C PHE A 58 6.15 -4.61 -13.83
N THR A 59 5.06 -4.38 -14.57
CA THR A 59 3.85 -3.77 -13.99
C THR A 59 3.13 -4.66 -12.98
N LEU A 60 3.03 -5.97 -13.23
CA LEU A 60 2.31 -6.90 -12.34
C LEU A 60 3.12 -7.30 -11.10
N MET A 61 4.43 -7.09 -11.12
CA MET A 61 5.29 -7.44 -9.98
C MET A 61 5.48 -6.28 -9.00
N VAL A 62 5.20 -5.05 -9.44
CA VAL A 62 5.37 -3.85 -8.60
C VAL A 62 4.51 -3.91 -7.36
N LEU A 63 3.24 -4.30 -7.45
CA LEU A 63 2.34 -4.29 -6.29
C LEU A 63 2.70 -5.37 -5.25
N PRO A 64 2.91 -6.66 -5.61
CA PRO A 64 3.38 -7.67 -4.64
C PRO A 64 4.64 -7.24 -3.88
N VAL A 65 5.63 -6.69 -4.59
CA VAL A 65 6.90 -6.26 -4.00
C VAL A 65 6.70 -5.02 -3.13
N SER A 66 5.97 -4.02 -3.62
CA SER A 66 5.73 -2.78 -2.88
C SER A 66 4.88 -3.02 -1.64
N PHE A 67 3.90 -3.94 -1.70
CA PHE A 67 3.13 -4.35 -0.54
C PHE A 67 4.01 -5.08 0.48
N SER A 68 4.90 -5.97 0.05
CA SER A 68 5.86 -6.63 0.94
C SER A 68 6.80 -5.64 1.61
N LEU A 69 7.37 -4.71 0.83
CA LEU A 69 8.30 -3.71 1.31
C LEU A 69 7.61 -2.72 2.26
N GLY A 70 6.46 -2.18 1.88
CA GLY A 70 5.66 -1.29 2.72
C GLY A 70 5.23 -1.96 4.02
N SER A 71 4.71 -3.20 3.95
CA SER A 71 4.28 -3.95 5.13
C SER A 71 5.45 -4.33 6.05
N GLY A 72 6.60 -4.70 5.49
CA GLY A 72 7.80 -5.03 6.25
C GLY A 72 8.40 -3.84 6.98
N ILE A 73 8.43 -2.68 6.31
CA ILE A 73 8.86 -1.45 6.93
C ILE A 73 7.87 -1.03 8.03
N PHE A 74 6.57 -1.09 7.75
CA PHE A 74 5.52 -0.76 8.73
C PHE A 74 5.53 -1.68 9.95
N ALA A 75 5.84 -2.97 9.77
CA ALA A 75 5.93 -3.94 10.86
C ALA A 75 6.92 -3.52 11.97
N ASN A 76 7.96 -2.75 11.62
CA ASN A 76 8.93 -2.23 12.58
C ASN A 76 8.35 -1.15 13.51
N PHE A 77 7.26 -0.50 13.10
CA PHE A 77 6.57 0.52 13.90
C PHE A 77 5.46 -0.05 14.78
N LEU A 78 5.20 -1.36 14.71
CA LEU A 78 4.23 -2.01 15.59
C LEU A 78 4.72 -1.96 17.04
N PRO A 79 3.86 -1.59 18.00
CA PRO A 79 4.25 -1.41 19.40
C PRO A 79 4.85 -2.71 19.97
N ALA A 80 5.93 -2.56 20.75
CA ALA A 80 6.50 -3.67 21.52
C ALA A 80 5.71 -3.96 22.79
N ALA A 81 5.01 -2.95 23.33
CA ALA A 81 4.13 -3.03 24.48
C ALA A 81 2.98 -2.03 24.29
N ILE A 82 1.79 -2.36 24.77
CA ILE A 82 0.60 -1.50 24.76
C ILE A 82 0.29 -1.11 26.22
N PRO A 83 0.90 -0.04 26.75
CA PRO A 83 0.82 0.30 28.17
C PRO A 83 -0.58 0.77 28.61
N SER A 84 -1.37 1.32 27.70
CA SER A 84 -2.75 1.69 27.96
C SER A 84 -3.67 1.33 26.79
N MET A 85 -4.86 0.85 27.12
CA MET A 85 -5.94 0.62 26.17
C MET A 85 -7.23 1.16 26.79
N PHE A 86 -7.99 1.96 26.03
CA PHE A 86 -9.24 2.59 26.50
C PHE A 86 -9.10 3.36 27.82
N GLY A 87 -7.97 4.04 28.04
CA GLY A 87 -7.73 4.83 29.25
C GLY A 87 -7.44 4.01 30.52
N ARG A 88 -7.35 2.68 30.42
CA ARG A 88 -6.91 1.81 31.52
C ARG A 88 -5.45 1.43 31.35
N THR A 89 -4.65 1.62 32.40
CA THR A 89 -3.27 1.13 32.47
C THR A 89 -3.29 -0.39 32.65
N ILE A 90 -2.62 -1.09 31.74
CA ILE A 90 -2.57 -2.55 31.73
C ILE A 90 -1.26 -2.99 32.42
N GLY A 91 -1.30 -4.11 33.16
CA GLY A 91 -0.09 -4.70 33.73
C GLY A 91 0.95 -5.05 32.66
N TYR A 92 2.24 -4.96 33.00
CA TYR A 92 3.35 -5.14 32.04
C TYR A 92 3.26 -6.46 31.25
N GLU A 93 2.98 -7.57 31.94
CA GLU A 93 2.83 -8.90 31.34
C GLU A 93 1.68 -8.96 30.32
N SER A 94 0.51 -8.41 30.67
CA SER A 94 -0.66 -8.39 29.80
C SER A 94 -0.47 -7.47 28.59
N SER A 95 0.29 -6.38 28.75
CA SER A 95 0.65 -5.44 27.68
C SER A 95 1.55 -6.08 26.62
N LEU A 96 2.53 -6.88 27.03
CA LEU A 96 3.40 -7.65 26.13
C LEU A 96 2.62 -8.72 25.35
N PHE A 97 1.70 -9.42 26.02
CA PHE A 97 0.84 -10.41 25.38
C PHE A 97 -0.03 -9.77 24.30
N LEU A 98 -0.70 -8.65 24.62
CA LEU A 98 -1.54 -7.91 23.67
C LEU A 98 -0.76 -7.43 22.45
N ALA A 99 0.44 -6.88 22.64
CA ALA A 99 1.31 -6.48 21.53
C ALA A 99 1.70 -7.66 20.64
N SER A 100 1.98 -8.82 21.24
CA SER A 100 2.31 -10.05 20.50
C SER A 100 1.13 -10.57 19.69
N VAL A 101 -0.08 -10.58 20.25
CA VAL A 101 -1.31 -10.94 19.53
C VAL A 101 -1.54 -10.00 18.35
N LEU A 102 -1.37 -8.69 18.54
CA LEU A 102 -1.53 -7.70 17.47
C LEU A 102 -0.54 -7.94 16.32
N LYS A 103 0.71 -8.27 16.62
CA LYS A 103 1.71 -8.65 15.61
C LYS A 103 1.28 -9.90 14.84
N VAL A 104 0.87 -10.96 15.53
CA VAL A 104 0.40 -12.19 14.86
C VAL A 104 -0.79 -11.90 13.93
N VAL A 105 -1.76 -11.13 14.40
CA VAL A 105 -2.92 -10.70 13.59
C VAL A 105 -2.46 -9.90 12.37
N TYR A 106 -1.52 -8.98 12.54
CA TYR A 106 -0.94 -8.22 11.43
C TYR A 106 -0.27 -9.12 10.38
N PHE A 107 0.53 -10.10 10.78
CA PHE A 107 1.17 -11.04 9.85
C PHE A 107 0.16 -11.94 9.13
N LEU A 108 -0.93 -12.32 9.80
CA LEU A 108 -2.04 -13.02 9.14
C LEU A 108 -2.72 -12.14 8.08
N PHE A 109 -2.98 -10.87 8.39
CA PHE A 109 -3.48 -9.91 7.40
C PHE A 109 -2.52 -9.74 6.24
N TYR A 110 -1.21 -9.69 6.49
CA TYR A 110 -0.20 -9.64 5.44
C TYR A 110 -0.25 -10.88 4.53
N MET A 111 -0.35 -12.09 5.09
CA MET A 111 -0.46 -13.34 4.32
C MET A 111 -1.72 -13.32 3.44
N VAL A 112 -2.86 -12.91 3.99
CA VAL A 112 -4.12 -12.76 3.24
C VAL A 112 -3.98 -11.70 2.15
N GLY A 113 -3.30 -10.59 2.45
CA GLY A 113 -3.01 -9.51 1.50
C GLY A 113 -2.20 -9.98 0.31
N ILE A 114 -1.05 -10.64 0.55
CA ILE A 114 -0.21 -11.20 -0.53
C ILE A 114 -0.98 -12.23 -1.36
N TYR A 115 -1.73 -13.12 -0.72
CA TYR A 115 -2.57 -14.07 -1.45
C TYR A 115 -3.59 -13.37 -2.36
N GLY A 116 -4.26 -12.34 -1.83
CA GLY A 116 -5.22 -11.53 -2.59
C GLY A 116 -4.56 -10.79 -3.76
N ILE A 117 -3.39 -10.20 -3.55
CA ILE A 117 -2.62 -9.52 -4.60
C ILE A 117 -2.23 -10.51 -5.70
N LEU A 118 -1.68 -11.68 -5.36
CA LEU A 118 -1.32 -12.70 -6.36
C LEU A 118 -2.52 -13.18 -7.19
N LEU A 119 -3.72 -13.25 -6.60
CA LEU A 119 -4.94 -13.53 -7.34
C LEU A 119 -5.30 -12.41 -8.31
N VAL A 120 -5.21 -11.16 -7.86
CA VAL A 120 -5.46 -9.97 -8.69
C VAL A 120 -4.49 -9.92 -9.87
N GLU A 121 -3.20 -10.10 -9.63
CA GLU A 121 -2.17 -10.10 -10.67
C GLU A 121 -2.37 -11.24 -11.67
N ASN A 122 -2.78 -12.43 -11.19
CA ASN A 122 -3.15 -13.51 -12.09
C ASN A 122 -4.34 -13.14 -12.97
N ILE A 123 -5.37 -12.49 -12.42
CA ILE A 123 -6.53 -12.04 -13.21
C ILE A 123 -6.10 -11.01 -14.25
N PHE A 124 -5.22 -10.05 -13.93
CA PHE A 124 -4.72 -9.07 -14.89
C PHE A 124 -3.91 -9.70 -16.02
N SER A 125 -3.03 -10.65 -15.68
CA SER A 125 -2.25 -11.38 -16.68
C SER A 125 -3.14 -12.18 -17.64
N VAL A 126 -4.23 -12.81 -17.17
CA VAL A 126 -5.18 -13.48 -18.07
C VAL A 126 -6.07 -12.46 -18.83
N ALA A 127 -6.39 -11.32 -18.19
CA ALA A 127 -7.25 -10.28 -18.76
C ALA A 127 -6.60 -9.48 -19.90
N SER A 128 -5.26 -9.41 -19.93
CA SER A 128 -4.52 -8.76 -21.02
C SER A 128 -4.74 -9.46 -22.36
N ILE A 129 -4.83 -10.79 -22.34
CA ILE A 129 -5.04 -11.63 -23.53
C ILE A 129 -6.52 -11.64 -23.92
N ARG A 130 -7.43 -11.82 -22.95
CA ARG A 130 -8.87 -11.98 -23.20
C ARG A 130 -9.71 -11.22 -22.18
N THR A 131 -10.89 -10.75 -22.57
CA THR A 131 -11.81 -10.09 -21.64
C THR A 131 -12.43 -11.11 -20.68
N ILE A 132 -12.40 -10.83 -19.37
CA ILE A 132 -12.95 -11.71 -18.33
C ILE A 132 -13.83 -10.87 -17.39
N GLN A 133 -14.97 -11.41 -16.96
CA GLN A 133 -15.89 -10.70 -16.05
C GLN A 133 -15.25 -10.34 -14.71
N LEU A 134 -14.37 -11.20 -14.18
CA LEU A 134 -13.64 -10.97 -12.93
C LEU A 134 -12.69 -9.76 -12.97
N PHE A 135 -12.36 -9.24 -14.15
CA PHE A 135 -11.44 -8.09 -14.29
C PHE A 135 -11.94 -6.84 -13.55
N ARG A 136 -13.26 -6.59 -13.53
CA ARG A 136 -13.82 -5.44 -12.81
C ARG A 136 -13.61 -5.57 -11.30
N ALA A 137 -13.85 -6.77 -10.75
CA ALA A 137 -13.65 -7.04 -9.32
C ALA A 137 -12.16 -6.97 -8.95
N ALA A 138 -11.29 -7.51 -9.81
CA ALA A 138 -9.83 -7.44 -9.62
C ALA A 138 -9.32 -6.00 -9.57
N ARG A 139 -9.86 -5.09 -10.40
CA ARG A 139 -9.51 -3.67 -10.37
C ARG A 139 -9.85 -3.02 -9.04
N SER A 140 -11.06 -3.22 -8.53
CA SER A 140 -11.47 -2.69 -7.23
C SER A 140 -10.59 -3.23 -6.09
N ALA A 141 -10.25 -4.52 -6.12
CA ALA A 141 -9.34 -5.11 -5.14
C ALA A 141 -7.92 -4.53 -5.25
N ASN A 142 -7.40 -4.38 -6.48
CA ASN A 142 -6.09 -3.77 -6.75
C ASN A 142 -5.98 -2.36 -6.18
N PHE A 143 -7.02 -1.57 -6.39
CA PHE A 143 -7.12 -0.21 -5.90
C PHE A 143 -7.05 -0.18 -4.36
N VAL A 144 -7.81 -1.04 -3.68
CA VAL A 144 -7.76 -1.15 -2.21
C VAL A 144 -6.38 -1.58 -1.72
N PHE A 145 -5.76 -2.62 -2.32
CA PHE A 145 -4.41 -3.04 -1.94
C PHE A 145 -3.38 -1.94 -2.15
N SER A 146 -3.50 -1.19 -3.24
CA SER A 146 -2.64 -0.05 -3.54
C SER A 146 -2.74 1.06 -2.50
N LEU A 147 -3.96 1.39 -2.04
CA LEU A 147 -4.16 2.36 -0.96
C LEU A 147 -3.55 1.90 0.35
N VAL A 148 -3.69 0.62 0.69
CA VAL A 148 -3.07 0.04 1.89
C VAL A 148 -1.54 0.08 1.79
N THR A 149 -0.96 -0.26 0.64
CA THR A 149 0.48 -0.14 0.38
C THR A 149 0.95 1.30 0.57
N LEU A 150 0.25 2.27 -0.03
CA LEU A 150 0.58 3.68 0.07
C LEU A 150 0.44 4.21 1.50
N LEU A 151 -0.57 3.77 2.25
CA LEU A 151 -0.71 4.10 3.68
C LEU A 151 0.52 3.70 4.48
N PHE A 152 1.08 2.51 4.23
CA PHE A 152 2.30 2.06 4.90
C PHE A 152 3.52 2.92 4.53
N PHE A 153 3.68 3.26 3.25
CA PHE A 153 4.76 4.14 2.80
C PHE A 153 4.65 5.56 3.38
N TYR A 154 3.46 6.17 3.36
CA TYR A 154 3.26 7.52 3.90
C TYR A 154 3.44 7.56 5.41
N THR A 155 2.90 6.57 6.12
CA THR A 155 3.09 6.48 7.57
C THR A 155 4.58 6.36 7.91
N MET A 156 5.34 5.56 7.16
CA MET A 156 6.79 5.48 7.35
C MET A 156 7.48 6.81 7.03
N ALA A 157 7.19 7.43 5.89
CA ALA A 157 7.83 8.67 5.46
C ALA A 157 7.70 9.77 6.53
N LEU A 158 6.51 9.90 7.14
CA LEU A 158 6.27 10.84 8.23
C LEU A 158 6.88 10.40 9.57
N SER A 159 6.94 9.09 9.83
CA SER A 159 7.50 8.54 11.08
C SER A 159 9.01 8.71 11.19
N LEU A 160 9.72 8.77 10.06
CA LEU A 160 11.17 8.96 10.03
C LEU A 160 11.63 10.34 10.56
N LYS A 161 10.73 11.33 10.68
CA LYS A 161 11.03 12.72 11.08
C LYS A 161 12.21 13.34 10.31
N VAL A 162 12.36 12.94 9.05
CA VAL A 162 13.34 13.50 8.12
C VAL A 162 12.88 14.88 7.62
N PRO A 163 13.79 15.71 7.07
CA PRO A 163 13.39 17.00 6.51
C PRO A 163 12.29 16.89 5.46
N PHE A 164 11.49 17.95 5.30
CA PHE A 164 10.31 17.95 4.44
C PHE A 164 10.61 17.55 2.98
N TRP A 165 11.79 17.88 2.45
CA TRP A 165 12.19 17.49 1.09
C TRP A 165 12.36 15.98 0.93
N SER A 166 12.82 15.28 1.98
CA SER A 166 12.96 13.83 1.98
C SER A 166 11.59 13.15 2.07
N VAL A 167 10.68 13.66 2.91
CA VAL A 167 9.29 13.19 2.96
C VAL A 167 8.63 13.37 1.60
N MET A 168 8.75 14.56 1.02
CA MET A 168 8.22 14.88 -0.30
C MET A 168 8.75 13.93 -1.38
N GLY A 169 10.06 13.68 -1.41
CA GLY A 169 10.68 12.76 -2.37
C GLY A 169 10.20 11.31 -2.20
N LEU A 170 10.16 10.80 -0.97
CA LEU A 170 9.68 9.45 -0.69
C LEU A 170 8.21 9.27 -1.05
N SER A 171 7.37 10.24 -0.67
CA SER A 171 5.94 10.25 -1.01
C SER A 171 5.72 10.34 -2.51
N PHE A 172 6.51 11.15 -3.23
CA PHE A 172 6.46 11.23 -4.69
C PHE A 172 6.76 9.89 -5.34
N VAL A 173 7.89 9.25 -4.98
CA VAL A 173 8.32 7.98 -5.58
C VAL A 173 7.31 6.87 -5.32
N ALA A 174 6.84 6.73 -4.07
CA ALA A 174 5.84 5.72 -3.72
C ALA A 174 4.52 5.93 -4.48
N SER A 175 4.03 7.18 -4.51
CA SER A 175 2.79 7.53 -5.22
C SER A 175 2.92 7.30 -6.72
N PHE A 176 4.04 7.71 -7.32
CA PHE A 176 4.26 7.58 -8.76
C PHE A 176 4.26 6.11 -9.19
N ILE A 177 5.04 5.25 -8.51
CA ILE A 177 5.16 3.83 -8.85
C ILE A 177 3.79 3.15 -8.76
N ILE A 178 3.05 3.37 -7.67
CA ILE A 178 1.77 2.70 -7.45
C ILE A 178 0.67 3.27 -8.35
N SER A 179 0.57 4.59 -8.51
CA SER A 179 -0.44 5.22 -9.38
C SER A 179 -0.22 4.84 -10.84
N TYR A 180 1.04 4.77 -11.31
CA TYR A 180 1.35 4.34 -12.67
C TYR A 180 0.79 2.94 -12.95
N VAL A 181 1.03 1.98 -12.05
CA VAL A 181 0.55 0.60 -12.22
C VAL A 181 -0.98 0.54 -12.14
N ASN A 182 -1.61 1.28 -11.23
CA ASN A 182 -3.07 1.32 -11.16
C ASN A 182 -3.71 1.87 -12.43
N PHE A 183 -3.21 3.01 -12.92
CA PHE A 183 -3.72 3.63 -14.16
C PHE A 183 -3.45 2.75 -15.39
N TRP A 184 -2.31 2.06 -15.45
CA TRP A 184 -2.04 1.09 -16.51
C TRP A 184 -3.05 -0.08 -16.49
N SER A 185 -3.45 -0.55 -15.31
CA SER A 185 -4.44 -1.62 -15.15
C SER A 185 -5.90 -1.21 -15.46
N VAL A 186 -6.17 0.08 -15.69
CA VAL A 186 -7.51 0.57 -16.10
C VAL A 186 -7.86 0.14 -17.52
N ASP A 187 -6.90 0.18 -18.44
CA ASP A 187 -7.08 -0.28 -19.81
C ASP A 187 -5.82 -0.95 -20.35
N LEU A 188 -5.72 -2.26 -20.09
CA LEU A 188 -4.63 -3.14 -20.50
C LEU A 188 -4.41 -3.19 -22.02
N LYS A 189 -5.39 -2.76 -22.83
CA LYS A 189 -5.35 -2.85 -24.29
C LYS A 189 -5.08 -1.52 -24.98
N SER A 190 -5.11 -0.41 -24.24
CA SER A 190 -4.95 0.92 -24.82
C SER A 190 -3.48 1.29 -25.06
N THR A 191 -3.22 2.02 -26.14
CA THR A 191 -1.92 2.64 -26.46
C THR A 191 -1.70 3.98 -25.74
N GLN A 192 -2.52 4.34 -24.74
CA GLN A 192 -2.52 5.65 -24.09
C GLN A 192 -1.45 5.78 -22.99
N TYR A 193 -0.25 5.22 -23.19
CA TYR A 193 0.84 5.24 -22.20
C TYR A 193 1.21 6.66 -21.76
N GLU A 194 1.17 7.63 -22.68
CA GLU A 194 1.51 9.01 -22.37
C GLU A 194 0.53 9.65 -21.37
N GLN A 195 -0.77 9.36 -21.49
CA GLN A 195 -1.78 9.88 -20.57
C GLN A 195 -1.63 9.26 -19.18
N VAL A 196 -1.37 7.95 -19.13
CA VAL A 196 -1.12 7.20 -17.87
C VAL A 196 0.05 7.80 -17.11
N ILE A 197 1.16 8.09 -17.77
CA ILE A 197 2.35 8.69 -17.14
C ILE A 197 2.04 10.10 -16.66
N ARG A 198 1.41 10.95 -17.49
CA ARG A 198 1.06 12.33 -17.11
C ARG A 198 0.15 12.37 -15.87
N TYR A 199 -0.85 11.48 -15.82
CA TYR A 199 -1.73 11.37 -14.65
C TYR A 199 -0.99 10.84 -13.42
N ALA A 200 -0.14 9.81 -13.55
CA ALA A 200 0.66 9.31 -12.44
C ALA A 200 1.57 10.39 -11.85
N VAL A 201 2.27 11.15 -12.71
CA VAL A 201 3.13 12.27 -12.30
C VAL A 201 2.32 13.39 -11.64
N GLY A 202 1.17 13.76 -12.20
CA GLY A 202 0.32 14.81 -11.64
C GLY A 202 -0.18 14.47 -10.24
N VAL A 203 -0.67 13.25 -10.04
CA VAL A 203 -1.14 12.79 -8.71
C VAL A 203 0.02 12.72 -7.73
N SER A 204 1.15 12.14 -8.12
CA SER A 204 2.29 11.98 -7.23
C SER A 204 2.85 13.31 -6.76
N TRP A 205 2.88 14.34 -7.62
CA TRP A 205 3.26 15.70 -7.22
C TRP A 205 2.29 16.31 -6.22
N ILE A 206 0.97 16.24 -6.48
CA ILE A 206 -0.03 16.80 -5.57
C ILE A 206 0.09 16.14 -4.18
N VAL A 207 0.20 14.81 -4.14
CA VAL A 207 0.30 14.07 -2.87
C VAL A 207 1.65 14.33 -2.17
N ALA A 208 2.74 14.48 -2.92
CA ALA A 208 4.04 14.85 -2.36
C ALA A 208 4.01 16.24 -1.70
N LEU A 209 3.32 17.21 -2.31
CA LEU A 209 3.10 18.53 -1.72
C LEU A 209 2.26 18.45 -0.44
N VAL A 210 1.21 17.64 -0.42
CA VAL A 210 0.44 17.37 0.80
C VAL A 210 1.34 16.78 1.89
N GLY A 211 2.21 15.83 1.55
CA GLY A 211 3.20 15.26 2.49
C GLY A 211 4.20 16.29 3.03
N ALA A 212 4.66 17.21 2.17
CA ALA A 212 5.51 18.33 2.59
C ALA A 212 4.80 19.26 3.57
N VAL A 213 3.54 19.62 3.31
CA VAL A 213 2.72 20.44 4.22
C VAL A 213 2.52 19.73 5.56
N LEU A 214 2.17 18.43 5.53
CA LEU A 214 1.97 17.63 6.73
C LEU A 214 3.24 17.43 7.56
N SER A 215 4.43 17.57 6.96
CA SER A 215 5.71 17.51 7.68
C SER A 215 5.89 18.68 8.66
N PHE A 216 5.20 19.81 8.44
CA PHE A 216 5.18 20.95 9.36
C PHE A 216 4.04 20.87 10.38
N TRP A 217 3.10 19.94 10.20
CA TRP A 217 1.94 19.79 11.07
C TRP A 217 2.27 18.74 12.16
N PRO A 218 2.06 19.02 13.46
CA PRO A 218 2.27 18.07 14.56
C PRO A 218 1.21 16.94 14.61
N VAL A 219 0.99 16.24 13.49
CA VAL A 219 0.08 15.10 13.39
C VAL A 219 0.85 13.81 13.69
N LYS A 220 0.20 12.85 14.37
CA LYS A 220 0.76 11.51 14.53
C LYS A 220 1.00 10.86 13.14
N PRO A 221 2.14 10.18 12.90
CA PRO A 221 2.48 9.66 11.57
C PRO A 221 1.40 8.81 10.90
N PHE A 222 0.70 7.97 11.67
CA PHE A 222 -0.39 7.14 11.14
C PHE A 222 -1.58 7.98 10.63
N MET A 223 -1.95 9.05 11.36
CA MET A 223 -3.04 9.93 10.94
C MET A 223 -2.64 10.80 9.75
N GLY A 224 -1.40 11.28 9.70
CA GLY A 224 -0.86 11.95 8.52
C GLY A 224 -0.83 11.02 7.30
N GLY A 225 -0.47 9.75 7.49
CA GLY A 225 -0.57 8.70 6.48
C GLY A 225 -1.99 8.54 5.94
N LEU A 226 -3.00 8.46 6.82
CA LEU A 226 -4.42 8.39 6.42
C LEU A 226 -4.87 9.63 5.64
N MET A 227 -4.44 10.83 6.02
CA MET A 227 -4.73 12.06 5.28
C MET A 227 -4.15 12.01 3.87
N MET A 228 -2.88 11.60 3.71
CA MET A 228 -2.27 11.41 2.40
C MET A 228 -2.95 10.31 1.58
N THR A 229 -3.32 9.18 2.21
CA THR A 229 -4.05 8.09 1.56
C THR A 229 -5.45 8.54 1.11
N SER A 230 -6.13 9.41 1.87
CA SER A 230 -7.42 9.97 1.45
C SER A 230 -7.28 10.89 0.23
N ALA A 231 -6.23 11.72 0.20
CA ALA A 231 -5.96 12.60 -0.93
C ALA A 231 -5.67 11.79 -2.20
N ILE A 232 -4.82 10.76 -2.11
CA ILE A 232 -4.54 9.91 -3.27
C ILE A 232 -5.74 9.03 -3.67
N TYR A 233 -6.57 8.59 -2.72
CA TYR A 233 -7.83 7.90 -2.99
C TYR A 233 -8.75 8.74 -3.89
N ALA A 234 -8.96 10.01 -3.54
CA ALA A 234 -9.79 10.91 -4.34
C ALA A 234 -9.17 11.19 -5.72
N LEU A 235 -7.87 11.50 -5.76
CA LEU A 235 -7.18 11.82 -7.01
C LEU A 235 -7.13 10.63 -7.97
N MET A 236 -6.73 9.45 -7.49
CA MET A 236 -6.71 8.24 -8.29
C MET A 236 -8.12 7.83 -8.71
N GLY A 237 -9.11 7.86 -7.80
CA GLY A 237 -10.49 7.50 -8.12
C GLY A 237 -11.08 8.35 -9.25
N VAL A 238 -10.91 9.67 -9.19
CA VAL A 238 -11.38 10.60 -10.24
C VAL A 238 -10.67 10.35 -11.57
N LEU A 239 -9.36 10.10 -11.55
CA LEU A 239 -8.60 9.88 -12.78
C LEU A 239 -8.84 8.49 -13.38
N GLU A 240 -9.06 7.45 -12.57
CA GLU A 240 -9.49 6.14 -13.05
C GLU A 240 -10.86 6.22 -13.73
N GLN A 241 -11.81 7.00 -13.17
CA GLN A 241 -13.10 7.25 -13.80
C GLN A 241 -12.95 7.96 -15.16
N ARG A 242 -12.05 8.95 -15.22
CA ARG A 242 -11.74 9.67 -16.47
C ARG A 242 -11.11 8.75 -17.52
N LEU A 243 -10.15 7.92 -17.14
CA LEU A 243 -9.53 6.91 -18.02
C LEU A 243 -10.54 5.86 -18.48
N SER A 244 -11.52 5.52 -17.64
CA SER A 244 -12.61 4.58 -17.97
C SER A 244 -13.74 5.23 -18.79
N ASN A 245 -13.62 6.51 -19.19
CA ASN A 245 -14.65 7.31 -19.87
C ASN A 245 -16.02 7.31 -19.14
N ARG A 246 -16.01 7.25 -17.81
CA ARG A 246 -17.20 7.15 -16.96
C ARG A 246 -17.12 8.15 -15.81
N VAL A 247 -17.27 9.44 -16.13
CA VAL A 247 -17.26 10.51 -15.14
C VAL A 247 -18.69 10.73 -14.65
N TYR A 248 -18.95 10.39 -13.39
CA TYR A 248 -20.21 10.68 -12.72
C TYR A 248 -19.98 11.74 -11.64
N LEU A 249 -20.77 12.82 -11.65
CA LEU A 249 -20.64 13.92 -10.69
C LEU A 249 -20.87 13.48 -9.24
N GLU A 250 -21.77 12.51 -9.03
CA GLU A 250 -22.07 11.92 -7.72
C GLU A 250 -20.83 11.25 -7.12
N GLY A 251 -20.10 10.46 -7.91
CA GLY A 251 -18.86 9.81 -7.46
C GLY A 251 -17.76 10.82 -7.10
N LEU A 252 -17.69 11.95 -7.82
CA LEU A 252 -16.75 13.04 -7.51
C LEU A 252 -17.01 13.66 -6.13
N MET A 253 -18.28 13.81 -5.75
CA MET A 253 -18.65 14.32 -4.43
C MET A 253 -18.32 13.34 -3.32
N GLU A 254 -18.53 12.03 -3.53
CA GLU A 254 -18.16 11.00 -2.55
C GLU A 254 -16.65 11.01 -2.24
N TYR A 255 -15.81 11.16 -3.27
CA TYR A 255 -14.35 11.29 -3.10
C TYR A 255 -13.98 12.54 -2.30
N LEU A 256 -14.54 13.70 -2.66
CA LEU A 256 -14.27 14.97 -1.98
C LEU A 256 -14.71 14.95 -0.52
N VAL A 257 -15.92 14.45 -0.24
CA VAL A 257 -16.45 14.34 1.13
C VAL A 257 -15.56 13.43 1.98
N SER A 258 -15.09 12.32 1.42
CA SER A 258 -14.19 11.39 2.13
C SER A 258 -12.88 12.07 2.56
N VAL A 259 -12.27 12.86 1.67
CA VAL A 259 -11.06 13.65 1.99
C VAL A 259 -11.34 14.65 3.09
N VAL A 260 -12.41 15.44 2.95
CA VAL A 260 -12.76 16.49 3.93
C VAL A 260 -12.99 15.89 5.31
N ILE A 261 -13.74 14.79 5.42
CA ILE A 261 -13.99 14.11 6.69
C ILE A 261 -12.68 13.67 7.35
N ILE A 262 -11.79 13.01 6.60
CA ILE A 262 -10.52 12.51 7.15
C ILE A 262 -9.63 13.67 7.60
N PHE A 263 -9.59 14.77 6.84
CA PHE A 263 -8.84 15.97 7.21
C PHE A 263 -9.40 16.65 8.45
N ILE A 264 -10.73 16.73 8.59
CA ILE A 264 -11.38 17.27 9.80
C ILE A 264 -11.03 16.39 11.02
N ILE A 265 -11.15 15.07 10.91
CA ILE A 265 -10.77 14.15 11.99
C ILE A 265 -9.28 14.32 12.32
N GLY A 266 -8.43 14.50 11.31
CA GLY A 266 -6.98 14.74 11.48
C GLY A 266 -6.71 16.00 12.29
N PHE A 267 -7.38 17.09 11.91
CA PHE A 267 -7.30 18.36 12.62
C PHE A 267 -7.77 18.23 14.08
N LEU A 268 -8.89 17.56 14.35
CA LEU A 268 -9.44 17.38 15.69
C LEU A 268 -8.62 16.45 16.58
N THR A 269 -7.91 15.49 16.00
CA THR A 269 -7.07 14.52 16.75
C THR A 269 -5.65 15.01 16.99
N THR A 270 -5.25 16.12 16.35
CA THR A 270 -3.94 16.73 16.56
C THR A 270 -3.88 17.39 17.94
N SER A 271 -2.98 16.91 18.80
CA SER A 271 -2.65 17.60 20.05
C SER A 271 -1.70 18.75 19.76
N TRP A 272 -2.22 19.98 19.82
CA TRP A 272 -1.44 21.21 19.66
C TRP A 272 -0.56 21.54 20.88
N LEU A 273 -0.82 20.85 22.00
CA LEU A 273 0.04 20.79 23.16
C LEU A 273 1.03 19.64 22.92
N GLY A 274 2.29 19.99 22.65
CA GLY A 274 3.37 19.06 22.34
C GLY A 274 3.61 18.01 23.42
#